data_AF-I1VGT7-F1
#
_entry.id   AF-I1VGT7-F1
#
_cell.length_a   1.000
_cell.length_b   1.000
_cell.length_c   1.000
_cell.angle_alpha   90.00
_cell.angle_beta   90.00
_cell.angle_gamma   90.00
#
_symmetry.space_group_name_H-M   'P 1'
#
loop_
_entity.id
_entity.type
_entity.pdbx_description
1 polymer ?
#
loop_
_entity_poly.entity_id
_entity_poly.type
_entity_poly.pdbx_seq_one_letter_code
_entity_poly.pdbx_strand_id
1 'polypeptide(L)'
;MKYLSILTACVAVTHAYYVVVCVPRDGAEIGDVEWAIQNRRHDLALGGKGFWRGHSTSCHRNANAVVDVVALCRSDPYIGAHPTVLKYGASVLCQASGAPDWPTCTVNC
;
A
#
# COMPACT_ATOMS: atom_id res chain seq x y z
N MET A 1 -42.20 30.72 -20.33
CA MET A 1 -42.16 29.74 -19.22
C MET A 1 -40.87 28.93 -19.33
N LYS A 2 -40.17 28.77 -18.19
CA LYS A 2 -39.17 27.76 -17.81
C LYS A 2 -38.00 27.45 -18.78
N TYR A 3 -36.87 28.10 -18.54
CA TYR A 3 -35.53 27.58 -18.85
C TYR A 3 -35.17 26.54 -17.78
N LEU A 4 -35.10 25.27 -18.18
CA LEU A 4 -34.57 24.17 -17.36
C LEU A 4 -33.06 24.07 -17.61
N SER A 5 -32.28 24.85 -16.86
CA SER A 5 -30.83 24.68 -16.80
C SER A 5 -30.52 23.51 -15.86
N ILE A 6 -30.29 22.32 -16.42
CA ILE A 6 -29.77 21.17 -15.69
C ILE A 6 -28.27 21.39 -15.52
N LEU A 7 -27.87 21.97 -14.38
CA LEU A 7 -26.48 22.01 -13.96
C LEU A 7 -26.08 20.61 -13.49
N THR A 8 -25.44 19.84 -14.36
CA THR A 8 -24.73 18.62 -13.97
C THR A 8 -23.51 19.02 -13.15
N ALA A 9 -23.65 19.03 -11.83
CA ALA A 9 -22.52 19.17 -10.94
C ALA A 9 -21.65 17.90 -11.06
N CYS A 10 -20.48 18.03 -11.68
CA CYS A 10 -19.41 17.03 -11.56
C CYS A 10 -18.96 17.01 -10.11
N VAL A 11 -19.51 16.09 -9.31
CA VAL A 11 -18.96 15.76 -8.00
C VAL A 11 -17.68 15.00 -8.28
N ALA A 12 -16.53 15.68 -8.20
CA ALA A 12 -15.25 15.02 -8.11
C ALA A 12 -15.22 14.28 -6.76
N VAL A 13 -15.64 13.01 -6.76
CA VAL A 13 -15.46 12.13 -5.61
C VAL A 13 -13.95 11.91 -5.49
N THR A 14 -13.29 12.68 -4.62
CA THR A 14 -11.97 12.32 -4.14
C THR A 14 -12.15 11.08 -3.29
N HIS A 15 -12.06 9.90 -3.91
CA HIS A 15 -12.06 8.64 -3.18
C HIS A 15 -10.89 8.69 -2.21
N ALA A 16 -11.17 8.72 -0.90
CA ALA A 16 -10.16 8.57 0.11
C ALA A 16 -9.48 7.22 -0.12
N TYR A 17 -8.18 7.25 -0.36
CA TYR A 17 -7.36 6.06 -0.49
C TYR A 17 -6.38 6.00 0.67
N TYR A 18 -5.89 4.80 0.93
CA TYR A 18 -4.86 4.52 1.91
C TYR A 18 -3.67 3.90 1.19
N VAL A 19 -2.47 4.18 1.68
CA VAL A 19 -1.24 3.61 1.13
C VAL A 19 -0.74 2.53 2.07
N VAL A 20 -0.48 1.35 1.52
CA VAL A 20 0.12 0.21 2.21
C VAL A 20 1.53 0.05 1.71
N VAL A 21 2.46 -0.17 2.62
CA VAL A 21 3.88 -0.36 2.35
C VAL A 21 4.27 -1.74 2.81
N CYS A 22 4.88 -2.51 1.90
CA CYS A 22 5.41 -3.83 2.17
C CYS A 22 6.94 -3.80 2.03
N VAL A 23 7.64 -4.37 3.01
CA VAL A 23 9.10 -4.35 3.09
C VAL A 23 9.66 -5.74 3.28
N PRO A 24 10.86 -6.01 2.75
CA PRO A 24 11.58 -7.23 3.05
C PRO A 24 12.17 -7.20 4.47
N ARG A 25 12.28 -8.38 5.09
CA ARG A 25 12.85 -8.63 6.42
C ARG A 25 13.59 -9.96 6.41
N ASP A 26 14.49 -10.13 7.39
CA ASP A 26 15.15 -11.41 7.68
C ASP A 26 15.84 -12.07 6.47
N GLY A 27 16.45 -11.25 5.60
CA GLY A 27 17.15 -11.70 4.40
C GLY A 27 16.30 -11.82 3.14
N ALA A 28 15.02 -11.42 3.18
CA ALA A 28 14.20 -11.26 1.98
C ALA A 28 14.69 -10.09 1.10
N GLU A 29 14.34 -10.12 -0.17
CA GLU A 29 14.59 -9.05 -1.15
C GLU A 29 13.28 -8.43 -1.67
N ILE A 30 13.37 -7.33 -2.42
CA ILE A 30 12.17 -6.68 -2.99
C ILE A 30 11.38 -7.60 -3.92
N GLY A 31 12.07 -8.47 -4.69
CA GLY A 31 11.41 -9.47 -5.52
C GLY A 31 10.55 -10.44 -4.71
N ASP A 32 10.95 -10.77 -3.47
CA ASP A 32 10.16 -11.60 -2.57
C ASP A 32 8.89 -10.87 -2.11
N VAL A 33 8.98 -9.55 -1.90
CA VAL A 33 7.81 -8.72 -1.57
C VAL A 33 6.82 -8.74 -2.74
N GLU A 34 7.30 -8.48 -3.95
CA GLU A 34 6.46 -8.51 -5.17
C GLU A 34 5.78 -9.87 -5.37
N TRP A 35 6.50 -10.95 -5.13
CA TRP A 35 5.94 -12.29 -5.16
C TRP A 35 4.90 -12.52 -4.05
N ALA A 36 5.21 -12.11 -2.81
CA ALA A 36 4.34 -12.32 -1.65
C ALA A 36 3.02 -11.55 -1.76
N ILE A 37 3.03 -10.32 -2.27
CA ILE A 37 1.79 -9.55 -2.48
C ILE A 37 0.88 -10.13 -3.58
N GLN A 38 1.38 -11.07 -4.39
CA GLN A 38 0.58 -11.78 -5.38
C GLN A 38 0.13 -13.16 -4.86
N ASN A 39 1.00 -13.86 -4.14
CA ASN A 39 0.82 -15.28 -3.79
C ASN A 39 0.43 -15.52 -2.32
N ARG A 40 0.67 -14.55 -1.45
CA ARG A 40 0.42 -14.62 0.01
C ARG A 40 -0.47 -13.46 0.48
N ARG A 41 -1.38 -13.03 -0.40
CA ARG A 41 -2.28 -11.90 -0.17
C ARG A 41 -3.08 -12.03 1.12
N HIS A 42 -3.53 -13.24 1.45
CA HIS A 42 -4.33 -13.46 2.64
C HIS A 42 -3.52 -13.16 3.91
N ASP A 43 -2.32 -13.74 4.03
CA ASP A 43 -1.39 -13.54 5.16
C ASP A 43 -1.07 -12.06 5.39
N LEU A 44 -0.90 -11.31 4.29
CA LEU A 44 -0.57 -9.88 4.31
C LEU A 44 -1.81 -8.98 4.44
N ALA A 45 -2.98 -9.53 4.79
CA ALA A 45 -4.25 -8.79 4.83
C ALA A 45 -4.59 -8.03 3.53
N LEU A 46 -4.07 -8.49 2.38
CA LEU A 46 -4.28 -7.96 1.02
C LEU A 46 -5.42 -8.65 0.26
N GLY A 47 -6.13 -9.58 0.91
CA GLY A 47 -7.28 -10.31 0.34
C GLY A 47 -8.61 -9.56 0.36
N GLY A 48 -8.70 -8.44 1.11
CA GLY A 48 -9.92 -7.62 1.20
C GLY A 48 -10.19 -6.77 -0.05
N LYS A 49 -11.24 -5.93 0.01
CA LYS A 49 -11.61 -5.05 -1.10
C LYS A 49 -10.51 -4.03 -1.43
N GLY A 50 -10.44 -3.72 -2.73
CA GLY A 50 -9.80 -2.54 -3.30
C GLY A 50 -8.30 -2.44 -3.05
N PHE A 51 -7.49 -3.23 -3.74
CA PHE A 51 -6.05 -2.98 -3.87
C PHE A 51 -5.67 -2.77 -5.33
N TRP A 52 -4.86 -1.75 -5.60
CA TRP A 52 -4.38 -1.45 -6.95
C TRP A 52 -3.00 -0.79 -6.91
N ARG A 53 -2.38 -0.68 -8.09
CA ARG A 53 -1.09 0.02 -8.30
C ARG A 53 0.04 -0.41 -7.38
N GLY A 54 0.12 -1.71 -7.06
CA GLY A 54 1.29 -2.26 -6.38
C GLY A 54 2.54 -2.12 -7.23
N HIS A 55 3.52 -1.35 -6.78
CA HIS A 55 4.81 -1.18 -7.47
C HIS A 55 5.95 -0.95 -6.48
N SER A 56 7.15 -1.39 -6.88
CA SER A 56 8.38 -1.08 -6.16
C SER A 56 8.71 0.42 -6.27
N THR A 57 9.09 1.03 -5.15
CA THR A 57 9.49 2.43 -5.05
C THR A 57 10.38 2.64 -3.84
N SER A 58 10.99 3.81 -3.72
CA SER A 58 11.82 4.18 -2.57
C SER A 58 11.09 5.22 -1.71
N CYS A 59 11.00 4.96 -0.41
CA CYS A 59 10.27 5.82 0.52
C CYS A 59 11.11 6.24 1.72
N HIS A 60 10.80 7.40 2.29
CA HIS A 60 11.47 7.89 3.49
C HIS A 60 10.95 7.18 4.74
N ARG A 61 11.83 6.48 5.45
CA ARG A 61 11.55 5.94 6.78
C ARG A 61 11.64 7.01 7.87
N ASN A 62 12.59 7.91 7.70
CA ASN A 62 12.80 9.10 8.52
C ASN A 62 13.60 10.12 7.67
N ALA A 63 14.01 11.22 8.28
CA ALA A 63 14.75 12.28 7.59
C ALA A 63 16.04 11.81 6.89
N ASN A 64 16.64 10.70 7.34
CA ASN A 64 17.98 10.27 6.93
C ASN A 64 18.02 8.91 6.22
N ALA A 65 16.88 8.20 6.13
CA ALA A 65 16.82 6.85 5.60
C ALA A 65 15.75 6.72 4.51
N VAL A 66 16.21 6.40 3.30
CA VAL A 66 15.37 5.95 2.18
C VAL A 66 15.46 4.43 2.13
N VAL A 67 14.33 3.77 1.98
CA VAL A 67 14.25 2.31 1.87
C VAL A 67 13.41 1.92 0.67
N ASP A 68 13.82 0.87 -0.01
CA ASP A 68 13.03 0.28 -1.08
C ASP A 68 11.89 -0.54 -0.48
N VAL A 69 10.71 -0.37 -1.08
CA VAL A 69 9.45 -0.95 -0.62
C VAL A 69 8.58 -1.28 -1.82
N VAL A 70 7.55 -2.09 -1.59
CA VAL A 70 6.41 -2.16 -2.52
C VAL A 70 5.24 -1.38 -1.91
N ALA A 71 4.82 -0.33 -2.60
CA ALA A 71 3.68 0.50 -2.19
C ALA A 71 2.42 0.10 -2.96
N LEU A 72 1.30 -0.02 -2.25
CA LEU A 72 -0.01 -0.36 -2.81
C LEU A 72 -1.05 0.68 -2.38
N CYS A 73 -1.99 0.96 -3.29
CA CYS A 73 -3.18 1.73 -2.97
C CYS A 73 -4.26 0.82 -2.42
N ARG A 74 -5.04 1.33 -1.46
CA ARG A 74 -6.18 0.63 -0.86
C ARG A 74 -7.40 1.55 -0.70
N SER A 75 -8.61 1.00 -0.81
CA SER A 75 -9.86 1.74 -0.59
C SER A 75 -10.24 1.92 0.89
N ASP A 76 -9.78 1.03 1.75
CA ASP A 76 -10.07 1.01 3.18
C ASP A 76 -8.78 1.16 4.01
N PRO A 77 -8.86 1.61 5.29
CA PRO A 77 -7.70 1.67 6.16
C PRO A 77 -6.98 0.32 6.29
N TYR A 78 -5.65 0.36 6.33
CA TYR A 78 -4.82 -0.81 6.62
C TYR A 78 -4.41 -0.80 8.09
N ILE A 79 -5.02 -1.68 8.89
CA ILE A 79 -4.87 -1.66 10.35
C ILE A 79 -3.89 -2.75 10.80
N GLY A 80 -2.81 -2.33 11.46
CA GLY A 80 -1.81 -3.24 12.03
C GLY A 80 -0.78 -3.74 11.02
N ALA A 81 0.30 -4.30 11.55
CA ALA A 81 1.34 -4.91 10.73
C ALA A 81 0.99 -6.38 10.47
N HIS A 82 1.12 -6.83 9.22
CA HIS A 82 0.82 -8.20 8.82
C HIS A 82 2.04 -8.83 8.14
N PRO A 83 2.66 -9.85 8.75
CA PRO A 83 3.78 -10.57 8.17
C PRO A 83 3.34 -11.80 7.37
N THR A 84 4.19 -12.23 6.44
CA THR A 84 4.23 -13.61 5.95
C THR A 84 5.68 -14.11 5.97
N VAL A 85 5.86 -15.36 6.36
CA VAL A 85 7.16 -16.03 6.38
C VAL A 85 7.32 -16.83 5.09
N LEU A 86 8.45 -16.64 4.44
CA LEU A 86 8.87 -17.31 3.22
C LEU A 86 9.84 -18.45 3.55
N LYS A 87 10.51 -18.99 2.53
CA LYS A 87 11.49 -20.07 2.73
C LYS A 87 12.69 -19.55 3.54
N TYR A 88 13.30 -20.46 4.31
CA TYR A 88 14.53 -20.21 5.07
C TYR A 88 14.44 -19.09 6.11
N GLY A 89 13.22 -18.72 6.54
CA GLY A 89 13.01 -17.69 7.56
C GLY A 89 12.97 -16.25 7.03
N ALA A 90 13.22 -16.05 5.73
CA ALA A 90 12.98 -14.75 5.08
C ALA A 90 11.52 -14.34 5.27
N SER A 91 11.26 -13.05 5.47
CA SER A 91 9.89 -12.59 5.76
C SER A 91 9.56 -11.28 5.04
N VAL A 92 8.26 -11.10 4.77
CA VAL A 92 7.71 -9.88 4.21
C VAL A 92 6.72 -9.32 5.20
N LEU A 93 6.81 -8.02 5.47
CA LEU A 93 5.95 -7.33 6.41
C LEU A 93 5.25 -6.17 5.71
N CYS A 94 3.93 -6.07 5.86
CA CYS A 94 3.14 -4.97 5.31
C CYS A 94 2.47 -4.16 6.42
N GLN A 95 2.40 -2.84 6.24
CA GLN A 95 1.80 -1.87 7.18
C GLN A 95 1.29 -0.63 6.43
N ALA A 96 0.44 0.17 7.08
CA ALA A 96 0.09 1.50 6.59
C ALA A 96 1.34 2.40 6.42
N SER A 97 1.37 3.12 5.31
CA SER A 97 2.36 4.19 5.06
C SER A 97 2.32 5.21 6.19
N GLY A 98 3.49 5.58 6.71
CA GLY A 98 3.62 6.58 7.78
C GLY A 98 3.20 6.10 9.18
N ALA A 99 2.97 4.79 9.39
CA ALA A 99 2.88 4.25 10.75
C ALA A 99 4.18 4.50 11.54
N PRO A 100 4.17 4.48 12.88
CA PRO A 100 5.38 4.69 13.70
C PRO A 100 6.53 3.77 13.27
N ASP A 101 7.72 4.34 13.00
CA ASP A 101 8.93 3.66 12.51
C ASP A 101 8.82 3.00 11.11
N TRP A 102 7.76 3.31 10.37
CA TRP A 102 7.52 2.83 9.02
C TRP A 102 7.75 3.89 7.94
N PRO A 103 8.07 3.46 6.71
CA PRO A 103 8.22 4.37 5.59
C PRO A 103 6.94 5.14 5.29
N THR A 104 7.10 6.43 5.04
CA THR A 104 6.08 7.30 4.46
C THR A 104 6.31 7.37 2.96
N CYS A 105 5.36 6.82 2.21
CA CYS A 105 5.34 6.84 0.76
C CYS A 105 4.29 7.83 0.24
N THR A 106 4.69 8.71 -0.67
CA THR A 106 3.78 9.54 -1.46
C THR A 106 3.57 8.84 -2.80
N VAL A 107 2.43 8.17 -2.97
CA VAL A 107 2.06 7.51 -4.23
C VAL A 107 0.75 8.07 -4.77
N ASN A 108 0.65 8.19 -6.09
CA ASN A 108 -0.58 8.60 -6.73
C ASN A 108 -1.51 7.38 -6.87
N CYS A 109 -2.51 7.34 -6.00
CA CYS A 109 -3.72 6.55 -6.17
C CYS A 109 -4.74 7.45 -6.91
#